data_AF-A0A949XE61-F1
#
_entry.id   AF-A0A949XE61-F1
#
_cell.length_a   1.000
_cell.length_b   1.000
_cell.length_c   1.000
_cell.angle_alpha   90.00
_cell.angle_beta   90.00
_cell.angle_gamma   90.00
#
_symmetry.space_group_name_H-M   'P 1'
#
loop_
_entity.id
_entity.type
_entity.pdbx_description
1 polymer ?
#
loop_
_entity_poly.entity_id
_entity_poly.type
_entity_poly.pdbx_seq_one_letter_code
_entity_poly.pdbx_strand_id
1 'polypeptide(L)'
;MKIAGRAILKKDRDGPVRGGNPWIFSQAIARVEPAELAAGDGVEVFDIAGERLGFGYINPATTIALRMLAFGDRVEPAHIVHYRIRRALD
;
A
#
# COMPACT_ATOMS: atom_id res chain seq x y z
N MET A 1 7.84 5.69 7.58
CA MET A 1 6.49 6.28 7.84
C MET A 1 5.82 5.53 8.96
N LYS A 2 4.87 6.15 9.66
CA LYS A 2 4.02 5.46 10.65
C LYS A 2 2.87 4.77 9.91
N ILE A 3 2.58 3.52 10.26
CA ILE A 3 1.40 2.80 9.76
C ILE A 3 0.21 3.14 10.66
N ALA A 4 -0.88 3.60 10.06
CA ALA A 4 -2.11 4.01 10.73
C ALA A 4 -3.25 2.99 10.54
N GLY A 5 -3.14 2.11 9.53
CA GLY A 5 -4.17 1.10 9.27
C GLY A 5 -3.81 0.13 8.15
N ARG A 6 -4.82 -0.60 7.70
CA ARG A 6 -4.71 -1.61 6.64
C ARG A 6 -5.72 -1.36 5.53
N ALA A 7 -5.32 -1.68 4.30
CA ALA A 7 -6.19 -1.74 3.14
C ALA A 7 -6.26 -3.18 2.64
N ILE A 8 -7.47 -3.72 2.51
CA ILE A 8 -7.71 -5.07 2.00
C ILE A 8 -8.24 -4.95 0.57
N LEU A 9 -7.59 -5.64 -0.37
CA LEU A 9 -8.01 -5.66 -1.77
C LEU A 9 -9.16 -6.65 -1.97
N LYS A 10 -10.02 -6.35 -2.95
CA LYS A 10 -11.05 -7.29 -3.42
C LYS A 10 -10.39 -8.53 -3.99
N LYS A 11 -11.11 -9.65 -3.93
CA LYS A 11 -10.72 -10.90 -4.59
C LYS A 11 -10.35 -10.64 -6.05
N ASP A 12 -9.24 -11.24 -6.49
CA ASP A 12 -8.71 -11.16 -7.86
C ASP A 12 -8.29 -9.73 -8.32
N ARG A 13 -8.09 -8.78 -7.38
CA ARG A 13 -7.66 -7.39 -7.67
C ARG A 13 -6.25 -7.05 -7.19
N ASP A 14 -5.51 -8.04 -6.71
CA ASP A 14 -4.13 -7.96 -6.23
C ASP A 14 -3.08 -8.25 -7.30
N GLY A 15 -3.47 -8.88 -8.43
CA GLY A 15 -2.57 -9.20 -9.54
C GLY A 15 -1.66 -8.06 -10.00
N PRO A 16 -2.16 -6.83 -10.25
CA PRO A 16 -1.32 -5.69 -10.60
C PRO A 16 -0.28 -5.34 -9.52
N VAL A 17 -0.66 -5.42 -8.25
CA VAL A 17 0.23 -5.12 -7.11
C VAL A 17 1.34 -6.17 -7.01
N ARG A 18 0.99 -7.45 -7.18
CA ARG A 18 1.95 -8.56 -7.25
C ARG A 18 2.91 -8.40 -8.44
N GLY A 19 2.42 -7.85 -9.55
CA GLY A 19 3.21 -7.48 -10.72
C GLY A 19 4.04 -6.21 -10.57
N GLY A 20 4.04 -5.56 -9.40
CA GLY A 20 4.84 -4.37 -9.13
C GLY A 20 4.21 -3.05 -9.58
N ASN A 21 2.94 -3.04 -10.01
CA ASN A 21 2.24 -1.78 -10.29
C ASN A 21 2.05 -0.99 -8.98
N PRO A 22 2.56 0.25 -8.89
CA PRO A 22 2.47 1.02 -7.66
C PRO A 22 1.09 1.64 -7.41
N TRP A 23 0.16 1.57 -8.35
CA TRP A 23 -1.14 2.23 -8.27
C TRP A 23 -2.26 1.24 -7.96
N ILE A 24 -2.99 1.52 -6.88
CA ILE A 24 -4.18 0.78 -6.50
C ILE A 24 -5.37 1.72 -6.60
N PHE A 25 -6.32 1.34 -7.47
CA PHE A 25 -7.54 2.11 -7.72
C PHE A 25 -8.57 1.90 -6.61
N SER A 26 -9.38 2.92 -6.31
CA SER A 26 -10.43 2.85 -5.28
C SER A 26 -11.37 1.65 -5.45
N GLN A 27 -11.69 1.30 -6.70
CA GLN A 27 -12.56 0.17 -7.02
C GLN A 27 -11.94 -1.21 -6.72
N ALA A 28 -10.62 -1.29 -6.55
CA ALA A 28 -9.91 -2.52 -6.18
C ALA A 28 -9.92 -2.78 -4.66
N ILE A 29 -10.27 -1.79 -3.85
CA ILE A 29 -10.24 -1.88 -2.39
C ILE A 29 -11.57 -2.46 -1.89
N ALA A 30 -11.50 -3.53 -1.09
CA ALA A 30 -12.67 -4.12 -0.45
C ALA A 30 -13.08 -3.31 0.79
N ARG A 31 -12.09 -2.95 1.62
CA ARG A 31 -12.27 -2.11 2.81
C ARG A 31 -10.93 -1.57 3.30
N VAL A 32 -11.02 -0.52 4.10
CA VAL A 32 -9.90 0.05 4.85
C VAL A 32 -10.24 0.02 6.33
N GLU A 33 -9.23 -0.22 7.15
CA GLU A 33 -9.41 -0.36 8.60
C GLU A 33 -8.30 0.41 9.34
N PRO A 34 -8.63 1.41 10.17
CA PRO A 34 -9.98 1.95 10.40
C PRO A 34 -10.60 2.55 9.12
N ALA A 35 -11.93 2.72 9.11
CA ALA A 35 -12.65 3.30 7.97
C ALA A 35 -12.27 4.78 7.69
N GLU A 36 -11.74 5.46 8.71
CA GLU A 36 -11.57 6.92 8.77
C GLU A 36 -10.14 7.37 8.45
N LEU A 37 -9.36 6.59 7.70
CA LEU A 37 -8.00 6.98 7.33
C LEU A 37 -7.96 8.27 6.51
N ALA A 38 -7.03 9.15 6.86
CA ALA A 38 -6.84 10.44 6.21
C ALA A 38 -5.91 10.34 4.98
N ALA A 39 -5.99 11.34 4.10
CA ALA A 39 -5.05 11.45 2.99
C ALA A 39 -3.61 11.59 3.51
N GLY A 40 -2.71 10.75 3.03
CA GLY A 40 -1.32 10.67 3.45
C GLY A 40 -1.03 9.63 4.52
N ASP A 41 -2.05 9.03 5.13
CA ASP A 41 -1.85 7.98 6.13
C ASP A 41 -1.14 6.77 5.54
N GLY A 42 -0.14 6.26 6.26
CA GLY A 42 0.56 5.04 5.90
C GLY A 42 -0.30 3.81 6.16
N VAL A 43 -0.33 2.88 5.22
CA VAL A 43 -1.09 1.64 5.34
C VAL A 43 -0.29 0.41 4.96
N GLU A 44 -0.62 -0.70 5.60
CA GLU A 44 -0.32 -2.04 5.08
C GLU A 44 -1.36 -2.44 4.05
N VAL A 45 -0.91 -3.03 2.95
CA VAL A 45 -1.79 -3.51 1.88
C VAL A 45 -1.83 -5.02 1.91
N PHE A 46 -3.05 -5.58 1.97
CA PHE A 46 -3.29 -7.02 2.03
C PHE A 46 -4.17 -7.47 0.87
N ASP A 47 -3.97 -8.71 0.42
CA ASP A 47 -4.98 -9.38 -0.37
C ASP A 47 -6.19 -9.82 0.49
N ILE A 48 -7.18 -10.44 -0.16
CA ILE A 48 -8.39 -10.89 0.55
C ILE A 48 -8.15 -12.12 1.45
N ALA A 49 -7.07 -12.88 1.22
CA ALA A 49 -6.69 -14.05 2.00
C ALA A 49 -5.89 -13.69 3.27
N GLY A 50 -5.46 -12.44 3.39
CA GLY A 50 -4.68 -11.94 4.52
C GLY A 50 -3.17 -11.95 4.28
N GLU A 51 -2.72 -12.22 3.05
CA GLU A 51 -1.31 -12.06 2.68
C GLU A 51 -0.98 -10.56 2.55
N ARG A 52 0.09 -10.12 3.22
CA ARG A 52 0.58 -8.75 3.08
C ARG A 52 1.32 -8.59 1.77
N LEU A 53 0.85 -7.67 0.94
CA LEU A 53 1.44 -7.33 -0.36
C LEU A 53 2.49 -6.22 -0.25
N GLY A 54 2.47 -5.43 0.83
CA GLY A 54 3.48 -4.41 1.11
C GLY A 54 2.92 -3.21 1.84
N PHE A 55 3.54 -2.05 1.60
CA PHE A 55 3.23 -0.80 2.30
C PHE A 55 3.01 0.33 1.30
N GLY A 56 2.08 1.23 1.63
CA GLY A 56 1.78 2.41 0.82
C GLY A 56 1.21 3.55 1.66
N TYR A 57 0.72 4.57 0.98
CA TYR A 57 -0.10 5.61 1.61
C TYR A 57 -1.41 5.78 0.86
N ILE A 58 -2.45 6.18 1.60
CA ILE A 58 -3.81 6.31 1.10
C ILE A 58 -4.19 7.76 0.80
N ASN A 59 -5.04 7.96 -0.19
CA ASN A 59 -5.83 9.16 -0.40
C ASN A 59 -7.25 8.76 -0.85
N PRO A 60 -8.18 8.59 0.10
CA PRO A 60 -9.53 8.09 -0.19
C PRO A 60 -10.34 8.96 -1.16
N ALA A 61 -9.97 10.24 -1.30
CA ALA A 61 -10.66 11.20 -2.17
C ALA A 61 -10.30 11.09 -3.66
N THR A 62 -9.46 10.13 -4.06
CA THR A 62 -8.93 10.03 -5.43
C THR A 62 -9.11 8.64 -6.04
N THR A 63 -9.18 8.58 -7.38
CA THR A 63 -9.33 7.31 -8.12
C THR A 63 -8.15 6.37 -7.91
N ILE A 64 -6.92 6.89 -7.85
CA ILE A 64 -5.73 6.15 -7.39
C ILE A 64 -5.66 6.31 -5.87
N ALA A 65 -6.52 5.56 -5.18
CA ALA A 65 -6.70 5.69 -3.74
C ALA A 65 -5.46 5.28 -2.95
N LEU A 66 -4.60 4.41 -3.48
CA LEU A 66 -3.42 3.90 -2.78
C LEU A 66 -2.20 3.93 -3.70
N ARG A 67 -1.07 4.37 -3.15
CA ARG A 67 0.24 4.37 -3.83
C ARG A 67 1.23 3.54 -3.04
N MET A 68 1.73 2.47 -3.65
CA MET A 68 2.69 1.57 -3.03
C MET A 68 4.06 2.24 -2.90
N LEU A 69 4.67 2.05 -1.73
CA LEU A 69 6.02 2.52 -1.40
C LEU A 69 7.02 1.37 -1.30
N ALA A 70 6.58 0.18 -0.88
CA ALA A 70 7.36 -1.05 -0.87
C ALA A 70 6.46 -2.26 -1.14
N PHE A 71 7.00 -3.27 -1.81
CA PHE A 71 6.32 -4.53 -2.11
C PHE A 71 6.92 -5.66 -1.26
N GLY A 72 6.07 -6.56 -0.78
CA GLY A 72 6.43 -7.63 0.15
C GLY A 72 6.86 -7.09 1.52
N ASP A 73 7.78 -7.80 2.16
CA ASP A 73 8.26 -7.60 3.53
C ASP A 73 9.75 -7.20 3.62
N ARG A 74 10.36 -6.87 2.48
CA ARG A 74 11.82 -6.65 2.38
C ARG A 74 12.33 -5.45 3.15
N VAL A 75 11.48 -4.47 3.44
CA VAL A 75 11.90 -3.20 4.05
C VAL A 75 10.86 -2.74 5.06
N GLU A 76 11.31 -2.53 6.29
CA GLU A 76 10.50 -1.97 7.36
C GLU A 76 9.97 -0.56 7.00
N PRO A 77 8.72 -0.22 7.34
CA PRO A 77 8.11 1.08 7.00
C PRO A 77 8.94 2.30 7.39
N ALA A 78 9.66 2.23 8.51
CA ALA A 78 10.54 3.30 8.98
C ALA A 78 11.71 3.56 8.01
N HIS A 79 12.17 2.54 7.27
CA HIS A 79 13.37 2.59 6.44
C HIS A 79 13.08 2.70 4.94
N ILE A 80 11.83 2.59 4.50
CA ILE A 80 11.47 2.58 3.06
C ILE A 80 12.08 3.77 2.30
N VAL A 81 11.97 4.99 2.83
CA VAL A 81 12.47 6.20 2.16
C VAL A 81 14.00 6.15 2.04
N HIS A 82 14.70 5.86 3.15
CA HIS A 82 16.15 5.76 3.17
C HIS A 82 16.65 4.68 2.19
N TYR A 83 16.03 3.50 2.20
CA TYR A 83 16.34 2.40 1.30
C TYR A 83 16.17 2.80 -0.18
N ARG A 84 15.05 3.45 -0.52
CA ARG A 84 14.76 3.85 -1.91
C ARG A 84 15.70 4.95 -2.41
N ILE A 85 16.07 5.90 -1.56
CA ILE A 85 17.04 6.94 -1.91
C ILE A 85 18.41 6.32 -2.15
N ARG A 86 18.88 5.44 -1.26
CA ARG A 86 20.15 4.71 -1.44
C ARG A 86 20.20 3.97 -2.77
N ARG A 87 19.17 3.15 -3.07
CA ARG A 87 19.10 2.40 -4.33
C ARG A 87 18.98 3.26 -5.59
N ALA A 88 18.58 4.52 -5.48
CA ALA A 88 18.49 5.43 -6.62
C ALA A 88 19.81 6.14 -6.93
N LEU A 89 20.75 6.13 -5.98
CA LEU A 89 22.08 6.72 -6.12
C LEU A 89 23.12 5.70 -6.62
N ASP A 90 22.85 4.42 -6.43
CA ASP A 90 23.61 3.29 -6.97
C ASP A 90 23.22 3.02 -8.44
#